data_AF-A0A1J9QSI4-F1
#
_entry.id   AF-A0A1J9QSI4-F1
#
_cell.length_a   1.000
_cell.length_b   1.000
_cell.length_c   1.000
_cell.angle_alpha   90.00
_cell.angle_beta   90.00
_cell.angle_gamma   90.00
#
_symmetry.space_group_name_H-M   'P 1'
#
loop_
_entity.id
_entity.type
_entity.pdbx_description
1 polymer ?
#
loop_
_entity_poly.entity_id
_entity_poly.type
_entity_poly.pdbx_seq_one_letter_code
_entity_poly.pdbx_strand_id
1 'polypeptide(L)'
;MSSGMKELPIRNGYPELAKIMGSVPGMALFKRFSSLSAHNLLYKQAELLHLGERLQQMDRLDRSNGLAFHKDASAFMRSAGDPGVQGRQARMMAEIGEKLKEYHETLLRHVQVSKLERANGYDLNMLRDWLLRCNGDGIFPEGIEARPWENDEEEQEDLVALSSRNHDVCTKWVAEKVVPWLYD
;
A
#
# COMPACT_ATOMS: atom_id res chain seq x y z
N MET A 1 16.50 49.97 -18.07
CA MET A 1 15.36 49.52 -17.24
C MET A 1 15.17 48.03 -17.55
N SER A 2 15.80 47.17 -16.74
CA SER A 2 15.68 45.71 -16.88
C SER A 2 14.40 45.29 -16.18
N SER A 3 13.37 44.96 -16.96
CA SER A 3 12.12 44.43 -16.44
C SER A 3 12.38 43.00 -16.00
N GLY A 4 12.49 42.80 -14.69
CA GLY A 4 12.65 41.48 -14.10
C GLY A 4 11.48 40.60 -14.51
N MET A 5 11.77 39.56 -15.28
CA MET A 5 10.89 38.41 -15.37
C MET A 5 10.79 37.86 -13.95
N LYS A 6 9.66 38.14 -13.27
CA LYS A 6 9.28 37.36 -12.10
C LYS A 6 9.02 35.97 -12.62
N GLU A 7 9.95 35.05 -12.39
CA GLU A 7 9.66 33.63 -12.43
C GLU A 7 8.42 33.42 -11.55
N LEU A 8 7.29 33.07 -12.18
CA LEU A 8 6.11 32.63 -11.45
C LEU A 8 6.54 31.40 -10.65
N PRO A 9 6.28 31.34 -9.33
CA PRO A 9 6.68 30.18 -8.55
C PRO A 9 6.05 28.95 -9.18
N ILE A 10 6.78 27.83 -9.20
CA ILE A 10 6.27 26.51 -9.58
C ILE A 10 5.05 26.23 -8.69
N ARG A 11 3.89 26.67 -9.13
CA ARG A 11 2.57 26.30 -8.62
C ARG A 11 2.27 25.02 -9.38
N ASN A 12 1.87 23.98 -8.67
CA ASN A 12 1.40 22.68 -9.19
C ASN A 12 2.45 21.57 -9.09
N GLY A 13 2.12 20.58 -8.26
CA GLY A 13 2.99 19.53 -7.75
C GLY A 13 2.24 18.73 -6.67
N TYR A 14 2.87 17.70 -6.09
CA TYR A 14 2.27 16.88 -5.04
C TYR A 14 1.68 17.67 -3.86
N PRO A 15 2.29 18.79 -3.39
CA PRO A 15 1.70 19.57 -2.31
C PRO A 15 0.31 20.13 -2.62
N GLU A 16 0.08 20.65 -3.85
CA GLU A 16 -1.23 21.19 -4.22
C GLU A 16 -2.24 20.08 -4.50
N LEU A 17 -1.80 18.97 -5.11
CA LEU A 17 -2.61 17.76 -5.27
C LEU A 17 -3.07 17.23 -3.90
N ALA A 18 -2.14 17.08 -2.95
CA ALA A 18 -2.44 16.64 -1.59
C ALA A 18 -3.41 17.60 -0.88
N LYS A 19 -3.23 18.91 -1.06
CA LYS A 19 -4.13 19.93 -0.52
C LYS A 19 -5.54 19.77 -1.07
N ILE A 20 -5.71 19.59 -2.38
CA ILE A 20 -7.03 19.41 -3.01
C ILE A 20 -7.66 18.07 -2.60
N MET A 21 -6.89 16.97 -2.65
CA MET A 21 -7.35 15.65 -2.20
C MET A 21 -7.79 15.64 -0.74
N GLY A 22 -7.10 16.40 0.13
CA GLY A 22 -7.46 16.53 1.55
C GLY A 22 -8.62 17.51 1.81
N SER A 23 -8.91 18.39 0.85
CA SER A 23 -9.89 19.48 1.00
C SER A 23 -11.24 19.18 0.35
N VAL A 24 -11.26 18.41 -0.74
CA VAL A 24 -12.47 18.14 -1.52
C VAL A 24 -12.91 16.69 -1.30
N PRO A 25 -14.07 16.45 -0.67
CA PRO A 25 -14.62 15.11 -0.50
C PRO A 25 -14.80 14.39 -1.85
N GLY A 26 -14.48 13.10 -1.90
CA GLY A 26 -14.49 12.32 -3.14
C GLY A 26 -13.21 12.44 -3.97
N MET A 27 -12.39 13.49 -3.79
CA MET A 27 -11.12 13.64 -4.51
C MET A 27 -9.93 12.95 -3.86
N ALA A 28 -10.09 12.42 -2.64
CA ALA A 28 -9.06 11.63 -1.95
C ALA A 28 -8.91 10.23 -2.60
N LEU A 29 -8.39 10.21 -3.83
CA LEU A 29 -8.26 9.04 -4.70
C LEU A 29 -6.84 8.51 -4.70
N PHE A 30 -6.68 7.22 -4.43
CA PHE A 30 -5.38 6.56 -4.37
C PHE A 30 -5.41 5.19 -5.01
N LYS A 31 -4.27 4.75 -5.55
CA LYS A 31 -4.07 3.37 -6.00
C LYS A 31 -4.07 2.43 -4.80
N ARG A 32 -4.87 1.36 -4.87
CA ARG A 32 -4.83 0.26 -3.90
C ARG A 32 -3.74 -0.77 -4.20
N PHE A 33 -3.15 -0.70 -5.41
CA PHE A 33 -2.09 -1.59 -5.88
C PHE A 33 -2.45 -3.07 -5.75
N SER A 34 -3.63 -3.49 -6.25
CA SER A 34 -4.16 -4.84 -6.04
C SER A 34 -3.20 -5.94 -6.55
N SER A 35 -2.75 -5.84 -7.80
CA SER A 35 -1.83 -6.80 -8.42
C SER A 35 -0.49 -6.86 -7.68
N LEU A 36 0.12 -5.71 -7.37
CA LEU A 36 1.39 -5.65 -6.66
C LEU A 36 1.29 -6.17 -5.22
N SER A 37 0.16 -5.91 -4.54
CA SER A 37 -0.11 -6.43 -3.20
C SER A 37 -0.30 -7.94 -3.21
N ALA A 38 -1.04 -8.48 -4.18
CA ALA A 38 -1.18 -9.91 -4.37
C ALA A 38 0.19 -10.57 -4.64
N HIS A 39 1.02 -9.94 -5.46
CA HIS A 39 2.37 -10.41 -5.75
C HIS A 39 3.24 -10.48 -4.47
N ASN A 40 3.22 -9.43 -3.65
CA ASN A 40 3.93 -9.42 -2.36
C ASN A 40 3.44 -10.56 -1.43
N LEU A 41 2.12 -10.76 -1.35
CA LEU A 41 1.55 -11.86 -0.55
C LEU A 41 1.97 -13.24 -1.07
N LEU A 42 1.99 -13.45 -2.38
CA LEU A 42 2.42 -14.71 -2.99
C LEU A 42 3.90 -15.00 -2.70
N TYR A 43 4.77 -14.00 -2.74
CA TYR A 43 6.18 -14.16 -2.36
C TYR A 43 6.33 -14.56 -0.88
N LYS A 44 5.64 -13.85 0.01
CA LYS A 44 5.66 -14.19 1.46
C LYS A 44 5.09 -15.59 1.73
N GLN A 45 4.07 -16.00 0.99
CA GLN A 45 3.52 -17.36 1.07
C GLN A 45 4.55 -18.40 0.59
N ALA A 46 5.22 -18.15 -0.53
CA ALA A 46 6.25 -19.06 -1.05
C ALA A 46 7.42 -19.23 -0.08
N GLU A 47 7.86 -18.14 0.56
CA GLU A 47 8.90 -18.18 1.60
C GLU A 47 8.47 -19.08 2.78
N LEU A 48 7.23 -18.92 3.27
CA LEU A 48 6.68 -19.76 4.33
C LEU A 48 6.55 -21.23 3.95
N LEU A 49 6.16 -21.53 2.71
CA LEU A 49 6.08 -22.91 2.21
C LEU A 49 7.47 -23.56 2.20
N HIS A 50 8.50 -22.85 1.76
CA HIS A 50 9.87 -23.36 1.76
C HIS A 50 10.42 -23.58 3.18
N LEU A 51 10.17 -22.64 4.10
CA LEU A 51 10.54 -22.81 5.50
C LEU A 51 9.81 -24.00 6.15
N GLY A 52 8.51 -24.17 5.86
CA GLY A 52 7.73 -25.31 6.32
C GLY A 52 8.26 -26.64 5.80
N GLU A 53 8.67 -26.71 4.53
CA GLU A 53 9.30 -27.89 3.95
C GLU A 53 10.64 -28.21 4.64
N ARG A 54 11.48 -27.21 4.87
CA ARG A 54 12.76 -27.37 5.59
C ARG A 54 12.55 -27.88 7.02
N LEU A 55 11.56 -27.35 7.73
CA LEU A 55 11.21 -27.82 9.08
C LEU A 55 10.79 -29.29 9.07
N GLN A 56 9.92 -29.68 8.11
CA GLN A 56 9.51 -31.07 7.97
C GLN A 56 10.68 -32.01 7.66
N GLN A 57 11.66 -31.56 6.87
CA GLN A 57 12.88 -32.34 6.61
C GLN A 57 13.71 -32.51 7.89
N MET A 58 13.86 -31.47 8.71
CA MET A 58 14.54 -31.55 10.00
C MET A 58 13.83 -32.50 10.97
N ASP A 59 12.50 -32.43 11.06
CA ASP A 59 11.70 -33.33 11.90
C ASP A 59 11.86 -34.80 11.50
N ARG A 60 11.98 -35.08 10.19
CA ARG A 60 12.23 -36.44 9.69
C ARG A 60 13.62 -36.93 10.09
N LEU A 61 14.64 -36.08 9.98
CA LEU A 61 16.02 -36.42 10.37
C LEU A 61 16.14 -36.67 11.88
N ASP A 62 15.48 -35.86 12.70
CA ASP A 62 15.47 -36.04 14.14
C ASP A 62 14.82 -37.34 14.55
N ARG A 63 13.68 -37.68 13.95
CA ARG A 63 13.03 -38.99 14.16
C ARG A 63 13.97 -40.14 13.80
N SER A 64 14.70 -40.05 12.68
CA SER A 64 15.66 -41.10 12.30
C SER A 64 16.85 -41.21 13.25
N ASN A 65 17.22 -40.11 13.92
CA ASN A 65 18.32 -40.05 14.87
C ASN A 65 17.89 -40.32 16.33
N GLY A 66 16.62 -40.70 16.56
CA GLY A 66 16.07 -40.94 17.90
C GLY A 66 15.84 -39.69 18.74
N LEU A 67 15.90 -38.49 18.13
CA LEU A 67 15.67 -37.21 18.77
C LEU A 67 14.16 -36.88 18.76
N ALA A 68 13.60 -36.58 19.94
CA ALA A 68 12.15 -36.40 20.13
C ALA A 68 11.74 -34.93 20.36
N PHE A 69 12.42 -33.97 19.73
CA PHE A 69 12.16 -32.53 19.94
C PHE A 69 10.73 -32.11 19.55
N HIS A 70 10.13 -32.78 18.57
CA HIS A 70 8.71 -32.61 18.20
C HIS A 70 7.70 -33.05 19.28
N LYS A 71 8.15 -33.71 20.36
CA LYS A 71 7.28 -34.21 21.45
C LYS A 71 7.53 -33.51 22.79
N ASP A 72 8.67 -32.86 22.97
CA ASP A 72 9.02 -32.18 24.23
C ASP A 72 9.31 -30.70 23.97
N ALA A 73 8.29 -29.87 24.16
CA ALA A 73 8.40 -28.41 24.11
C ALA A 73 9.43 -27.86 25.11
N SER A 74 9.66 -28.53 26.24
CA SER A 74 10.66 -28.12 27.22
C SER A 74 12.07 -28.41 26.72
N ALA A 75 12.30 -29.53 26.02
CA ALA A 75 13.58 -29.81 25.37
C ALA A 75 13.88 -28.79 24.26
N PHE A 76 12.87 -28.43 23.48
CA PHE A 76 12.96 -27.40 22.45
C PHE A 76 13.28 -26.01 23.03
N MET A 77 12.65 -25.62 24.14
CA MET A 77 12.96 -24.34 24.79
C MET A 77 14.39 -24.31 25.36
N ARG A 78 14.87 -25.43 25.93
CA ARG A 78 16.24 -25.54 26.44
C ARG A 78 17.30 -25.47 25.35
N SER A 79 16.97 -25.88 24.12
CA SER A 79 17.91 -25.85 23.00
C SER A 79 18.00 -24.50 22.28
N ALA A 80 17.13 -23.53 22.60
CA ALA A 80 17.11 -22.23 21.92
C ALA A 80 18.45 -21.45 22.01
N GLY A 81 19.26 -21.71 23.05
CA GLY A 81 20.59 -21.14 23.22
C GLY A 81 21.75 -22.01 22.68
N ASP A 82 21.47 -23.21 22.17
CA ASP A 82 22.50 -24.17 21.73
C ASP A 82 23.01 -23.80 20.31
N PRO A 83 24.33 -23.62 20.09
CA PRO A 83 24.87 -23.43 18.74
C PRO A 83 24.84 -24.70 17.86
N GLY A 84 24.58 -25.87 18.44
CA GLY A 84 24.53 -27.17 17.79
C GLY A 84 23.22 -27.46 17.05
N VAL A 85 23.02 -28.73 16.72
CA VAL A 85 21.85 -29.22 15.95
C VAL A 85 20.53 -28.81 16.58
N GLN A 86 20.48 -28.78 17.92
CA GLN A 86 19.26 -28.53 18.69
C GLN A 86 18.80 -27.06 18.62
N GLY A 87 19.70 -26.09 18.54
CA GLY A 87 19.32 -24.68 18.38
C GLY A 87 19.00 -24.29 16.94
N ARG A 88 19.35 -25.13 15.94
CA ARG A 88 18.93 -24.88 14.55
C ARG A 88 17.42 -24.96 14.38
N GLN A 89 16.74 -25.89 15.06
CA GLN A 89 15.28 -25.97 15.03
C GLN A 89 14.63 -24.77 15.72
N ALA A 90 15.15 -24.37 16.88
CA ALA A 90 14.65 -23.21 17.60
C ALA A 90 14.77 -21.93 16.77
N ARG A 91 15.90 -21.73 16.08
CA ARG A 91 16.09 -20.61 15.15
C ARG A 91 15.14 -20.66 13.96
N MET A 92 14.96 -21.84 13.36
CA MET A 92 14.03 -22.01 12.23
C MET A 92 12.58 -21.73 12.63
N MET A 93 12.16 -22.19 13.79
CA MET A 93 10.82 -21.90 14.32
C MET A 93 10.64 -20.42 14.66
N ALA A 94 11.67 -19.77 15.20
CA ALA A 94 11.65 -18.32 15.43
C ALA A 94 11.54 -17.55 14.10
N GLU A 95 12.31 -17.94 13.08
CA GLU A 95 12.23 -17.39 11.72
C GLU A 95 10.82 -17.57 11.12
N ILE A 96 10.25 -18.77 11.19
CA ILE A 96 8.88 -19.05 10.76
C ILE A 96 7.88 -18.17 11.49
N GLY A 97 8.04 -17.98 12.81
CA GLY A 97 7.18 -17.13 13.63
C GLY A 97 7.16 -15.68 13.16
N GLU A 98 8.34 -15.10 12.94
CA GLU A 98 8.46 -13.73 12.42
C GLU A 98 7.87 -13.61 11.01
N LYS A 99 8.16 -14.56 10.12
CA LYS A 99 7.61 -14.56 8.75
C LYS A 99 6.10 -14.74 8.70
N LEU A 100 5.53 -15.57 9.58
CA LEU A 100 4.08 -15.73 9.72
C LEU A 100 3.44 -14.42 10.19
N LYS A 101 4.05 -13.75 11.17
CA LYS A 101 3.56 -12.45 11.65
C LYS A 101 3.56 -11.43 10.51
N GLU A 102 4.67 -11.29 9.79
CA GLU A 102 4.74 -10.38 8.63
C GLU A 102 3.69 -10.71 7.57
N TYR A 103 3.51 -11.99 7.24
CA TYR A 103 2.53 -12.44 6.25
C TYR A 103 1.10 -12.09 6.69
N HIS A 104 0.72 -12.44 7.91
CA HIS A 104 -0.62 -12.17 8.43
C HIS A 104 -0.90 -10.67 8.55
N GLU A 105 0.06 -9.88 9.04
CA GLU A 105 -0.09 -8.42 9.08
C GLU A 105 -0.28 -7.83 7.67
N THR A 106 0.51 -8.28 6.70
CA THR A 106 0.41 -7.85 5.31
C THR A 106 -0.96 -8.23 4.73
N LEU A 107 -1.43 -9.45 4.97
CA LEU A 107 -2.71 -9.95 4.49
C LEU A 107 -3.87 -9.14 5.07
N LEU A 108 -3.85 -8.88 6.38
CA LEU A 108 -4.89 -8.08 7.05
C LEU A 108 -4.93 -6.64 6.54
N ARG A 109 -3.77 -5.99 6.37
CA ARG A 109 -3.69 -4.65 5.77
C ARG A 109 -4.25 -4.66 4.34
N HIS A 110 -3.92 -5.66 3.54
CA HIS A 110 -4.43 -5.76 2.18
C HIS A 110 -5.94 -6.00 2.14
N VAL A 111 -6.49 -6.84 3.03
CA VAL A 111 -7.95 -7.01 3.18
C VAL A 111 -8.62 -5.68 3.53
N GLN A 112 -8.05 -4.89 4.45
CA GLN A 112 -8.59 -3.56 4.79
C GLN A 112 -8.59 -2.63 3.59
N VAL A 113 -7.49 -2.56 2.84
CA VAL A 113 -7.37 -1.74 1.63
C VAL A 113 -8.35 -2.21 0.53
N SER A 114 -8.55 -3.52 0.38
CA SER A 114 -9.49 -4.08 -0.62
C SER A 114 -10.96 -3.75 -0.36
N LYS A 115 -11.31 -3.42 0.90
CA LYS A 115 -12.66 -3.03 1.32
C LYS A 115 -12.97 -1.56 1.10
N LEU A 116 -11.96 -0.75 0.77
CA LEU A 116 -12.18 0.65 0.44
C LEU A 116 -13.06 0.76 -0.81
N GLU A 117 -13.93 1.76 -0.82
CA GLU A 117 -14.83 2.00 -1.95
C GLU A 117 -14.02 2.33 -3.20
N ARG A 118 -14.43 1.78 -4.33
CA ARG A 118 -13.84 2.13 -5.63
C ARG A 118 -14.04 3.61 -5.92
N ALA A 119 -13.09 4.19 -6.63
CA ALA A 119 -13.24 5.55 -7.13
C ALA A 119 -14.48 5.66 -8.02
N ASN A 120 -15.33 6.62 -7.71
CA ASN A 120 -16.45 7.01 -8.55
C ASN A 120 -15.93 7.77 -9.79
N GLY A 121 -16.44 7.43 -10.97
CA GLY A 121 -16.06 8.08 -12.23
C GLY A 121 -16.30 9.59 -12.25
N TYR A 122 -17.34 10.09 -11.55
CA TYR A 122 -17.58 11.53 -11.45
C TYR A 122 -16.47 12.25 -10.67
N ASP A 123 -16.07 11.73 -9.52
CA ASP A 123 -15.02 12.33 -8.69
C ASP A 123 -13.65 12.24 -9.38
N LEU A 124 -13.38 11.13 -10.06
CA LEU A 124 -12.18 10.96 -10.86
C LEU A 124 -12.12 11.97 -12.02
N ASN A 125 -13.23 12.19 -12.73
CA ASN A 125 -13.28 13.18 -13.80
C ASN A 125 -13.10 14.60 -13.26
N MET A 126 -13.67 14.91 -12.09
CA MET A 126 -13.45 16.21 -11.44
C MET A 126 -11.96 16.41 -11.08
N LEU A 127 -11.26 15.34 -10.64
CA LEU A 127 -9.82 15.39 -10.38
C LEU A 127 -9.00 15.53 -11.67
N ARG A 128 -9.38 14.83 -12.74
CA ARG A 128 -8.75 14.95 -14.07
C ARG A 128 -8.89 16.38 -14.61
N ASP A 129 -10.08 16.95 -14.54
CA ASP A 129 -10.34 18.33 -14.98
C ASP A 129 -9.48 19.33 -14.19
N TRP A 130 -9.34 19.10 -12.87
CA TRP A 130 -8.45 19.89 -12.03
C TRP A 130 -6.98 19.76 -12.46
N LEU A 131 -6.50 18.53 -12.67
CA LEU A 131 -5.15 18.24 -13.13
C LEU A 131 -4.85 18.92 -14.47
N LEU A 132 -5.80 18.88 -15.42
CA LEU A 132 -5.67 19.54 -16.72
C LEU A 132 -5.60 21.07 -16.61
N ARG A 133 -6.41 21.69 -15.73
CA ARG A 133 -6.40 23.15 -15.51
C ARG A 133 -5.12 23.63 -14.81
N CYS A 134 -4.62 22.85 -13.86
CA CYS A 134 -3.35 23.13 -13.18
C CYS A 134 -2.15 22.92 -14.10
N ASN A 135 -2.22 21.99 -15.06
CA ASN A 135 -1.16 21.75 -16.03
C ASN A 135 -1.11 22.79 -17.17
N GLY A 136 -1.33 24.07 -16.88
CA GLY A 136 -1.31 25.17 -17.85
C GLY A 136 -0.09 25.18 -18.80
N ASP A 137 1.03 24.59 -18.37
CA ASP A 137 2.26 24.45 -19.16
C ASP A 137 2.76 22.98 -19.32
N GLY A 138 2.01 21.99 -18.80
CA GLY A 138 2.43 20.59 -18.68
C GLY A 138 3.55 20.40 -17.66
N ILE A 139 3.44 19.38 -16.80
CA ILE A 139 4.54 18.55 -16.24
C ILE A 139 4.09 17.78 -14.98
N PHE A 140 2.89 18.00 -14.45
CA PHE A 140 2.52 17.37 -13.18
C PHE A 140 1.11 16.75 -13.12
N PRO A 141 0.99 15.46 -12.79
CA PRO A 141 2.02 14.40 -12.81
C PRO A 141 2.33 13.95 -14.25
N GLU A 142 3.56 13.48 -14.48
CA GLU A 142 4.05 13.01 -15.79
C GLU A 142 4.53 11.54 -15.73
N GLY A 143 4.61 10.92 -16.90
CA GLY A 143 5.16 9.58 -17.07
C GLY A 143 4.43 8.52 -16.23
N ILE A 144 5.18 7.69 -15.51
CA ILE A 144 4.60 6.61 -14.69
C ILE A 144 3.68 7.15 -13.61
N GLU A 145 3.94 8.36 -13.13
CA GLU A 145 3.16 8.96 -12.06
C GLU A 145 1.78 9.38 -12.58
N ALA A 146 1.64 9.81 -13.84
CA ALA A 146 0.36 10.22 -14.43
C ALA A 146 -0.67 9.08 -14.58
N ARG A 147 -0.19 7.85 -14.73
CA ARG A 147 -0.98 6.65 -15.05
C ARG A 147 -2.26 6.46 -14.22
N PRO A 148 -2.28 6.63 -12.89
CA PRO A 148 -3.49 6.43 -12.11
C PRO A 148 -4.65 7.34 -12.52
N TRP A 149 -4.36 8.47 -13.17
CA TRP A 149 -5.37 9.45 -13.57
C TRP A 149 -5.61 9.46 -15.08
N GLU A 150 -4.89 8.66 -15.86
CA GLU A 150 -5.13 8.48 -17.29
C GLU A 150 -6.45 7.75 -17.54
N ASN A 151 -6.99 7.87 -18.75
CA ASN A 151 -8.24 7.20 -19.13
C ASN A 151 -8.00 5.73 -19.50
N ASP A 152 -7.51 4.97 -18.52
CA ASP A 152 -7.26 3.52 -18.61
C ASP A 152 -8.18 2.79 -17.63
N GLU A 153 -8.83 1.70 -18.08
CA GLU A 153 -9.81 0.97 -17.28
C GLU A 153 -9.15 0.17 -16.14
N GLU A 154 -7.98 -0.43 -16.38
CA GLU A 154 -7.27 -1.22 -15.37
C GLU A 154 -6.76 -0.32 -14.23
N GLU A 155 -6.26 0.87 -14.57
CA GLU A 155 -5.83 1.86 -13.58
C GLU A 155 -7.03 2.35 -12.75
N GLN A 156 -8.17 2.61 -13.39
CA GLN A 156 -9.39 3.07 -12.73
C GLN A 156 -9.97 2.05 -11.75
N GLU A 157 -9.99 0.76 -12.13
CA GLU A 157 -10.49 -0.30 -11.26
C GLU A 157 -9.65 -0.48 -9.98
N ASP A 158 -8.40 -0.03 -10.02
CA ASP A 158 -7.45 -0.09 -8.92
C ASP A 158 -7.37 1.20 -8.10
N LEU A 159 -8.23 2.18 -8.39
CA LEU A 159 -8.39 3.38 -7.56
C LEU A 159 -9.45 3.18 -6.48
N VAL A 160 -9.16 3.71 -5.30
CA VAL A 160 -10.07 3.74 -4.15
C VAL A 160 -10.24 5.17 -3.63
N ALA A 161 -11.41 5.45 -3.06
CA ALA A 161 -11.72 6.71 -2.41
C ALA A 161 -11.59 6.56 -0.88
N LEU A 162 -10.82 7.45 -0.23
CA LEU A 162 -10.72 7.49 1.24
C LEU A 162 -11.88 8.23 1.90
N SER A 163 -12.58 9.07 1.15
CA SER A 163 -13.80 9.74 1.60
C SER A 163 -14.85 9.68 0.51
N SER A 164 -16.00 9.09 0.82
CA SER A 164 -17.18 9.22 -0.04
C SER A 164 -17.87 10.56 0.25
N ARG A 165 -18.51 11.13 -0.76
CA ARG A 165 -19.33 12.34 -0.58
C ARG A 165 -20.53 11.99 0.29
N ASN A 166 -20.45 12.27 1.58
CA ASN A 166 -21.64 12.40 2.41
C ASN A 166 -22.24 13.80 2.12
N HIS A 167 -23.43 13.82 1.50
CA HIS A 167 -23.94 14.97 0.74
C HIS A 167 -24.20 16.27 1.54
N ASP A 168 -24.19 16.25 2.89
CA ASP A 168 -24.84 17.32 3.65
C ASP A 168 -23.93 18.36 4.35
N VAL A 169 -22.62 18.11 4.53
CA VAL A 169 -21.80 18.99 5.42
C VAL A 169 -20.75 19.82 4.67
N CYS A 170 -20.25 19.36 3.54
CA CYS A 170 -19.06 19.96 2.92
C CYS A 170 -19.33 20.87 1.71
N THR A 171 -20.55 20.86 1.16
CA THR A 171 -20.92 21.67 -0.02
C THR A 171 -20.70 23.16 0.23
N LYS A 172 -20.93 23.62 1.46
CA LYS A 172 -20.74 25.02 1.86
C LYS A 172 -19.26 25.44 1.90
N TRP A 173 -18.38 24.58 2.42
CA TRP A 173 -16.94 24.91 2.52
C TRP A 173 -16.24 24.86 1.16
N VAL A 174 -16.54 23.86 0.33
CA VAL A 174 -16.02 23.77 -1.05
C VAL A 174 -16.48 24.98 -1.87
N ALA A 175 -17.75 25.39 -1.72
CA ALA A 175 -18.28 26.59 -2.37
C ALA A 175 -17.64 27.90 -1.87
N GLU A 176 -17.27 27.99 -0.60
CA GLU A 176 -16.70 29.22 -0.01
C GLU A 176 -15.18 29.37 -0.23
N LYS A 177 -14.44 28.26 -0.36
CA LYS A 177 -12.96 28.28 -0.36
C LYS A 177 -12.30 27.74 -1.62
N VAL A 178 -12.92 26.79 -2.31
CA VAL A 178 -12.33 26.09 -3.46
C VAL A 178 -12.89 26.61 -4.77
N VAL A 179 -14.20 26.88 -4.83
CA VAL A 179 -14.87 27.46 -5.99
C VAL A 179 -14.25 28.80 -6.42
N PRO A 180 -14.00 29.79 -5.54
CA PRO A 180 -13.36 31.04 -5.96
C PRO A 180 -11.99 30.84 -6.61
N TRP A 181 -11.22 29.85 -6.15
CA TRP A 181 -9.90 29.52 -6.72
C TRP A 181 -10.00 28.74 -8.04
N LEU A 182 -11.13 28.11 -8.35
CA LEU A 182 -11.38 27.40 -9.61
C LEU A 182 -11.86 28.32 -10.75
N TYR A 183 -12.32 29.53 -10.41
CA TYR A 183 -12.91 30.49 -11.35
C TYR A 183 -12.16 31.84 -11.44
N ASP A 184 -11.04 32.00 -10.72
CA ASP A 184 -10.09 33.14 -10.81
C ASP A 184 -8.75 32.69 -11.41
#